data_AF-A0A6V4EK69-F1
#
_entry.id   AF-A0A6V4EK69-F1
#
_cell.length_a   1.000
_cell.length_b   1.000
_cell.length_c   1.000
_cell.angle_alpha   90.00
_cell.angle_beta   90.00
_cell.angle_gamma   90.00
#
_symmetry.space_group_name_H-M   'P 1'
#
loop_
_entity.id
_entity.type
_entity.pdbx_description
1 polymer ?
#
loop_
_entity_poly.entity_id
_entity_poly.type
_entity_poly.pdbx_seq_one_letter_code
_entity_poly.pdbx_strand_id
1 'polypeptide(L)'
;MAPLVGSELAPALPSASRYLGRPPEYLRAPSASVSSVRVLLNDGAEMPAVAYGTYRANGLSLRAGVLQALRSGYRHIDTASAYANEAVVAEAIRDSGVPRSERFIATKLWSSDHGANATRAAVWRSLAALGTGYIDLYLIHAPRNNGRTAAEAERLRRESWEVMSELRGQGVLRSIGVSNFAPRHLAQLKSWGGTLPAVEFHPHLLQLGLLEACQADGIQLDGCRGRARRRGRLGRRREARAHAGAGDAAPRAAAWSSCRREEHHDVQGGLQRDPLRL
;
A
#
# COMPACT_ATOMS: atom_id res chain seq x y z
N MET A 1 -65.82 -53.56 -19.38
CA MET A 1 -66.02 -52.10 -19.20
C MET A 1 -64.67 -51.42 -19.40
N ALA A 2 -64.60 -50.47 -20.33
CA ALA A 2 -63.51 -49.52 -20.55
C ALA A 2 -63.48 -48.43 -19.44
N PRO A 3 -62.58 -47.42 -19.45
CA PRO A 3 -61.11 -47.46 -19.55
C PRO A 3 -60.40 -46.55 -18.48
N LEU A 4 -59.07 -46.48 -18.58
CA LEU A 4 -58.10 -45.60 -17.91
C LEU A 4 -58.36 -44.09 -18.08
N VAL A 5 -58.24 -43.28 -17.01
CA VAL A 5 -57.82 -41.85 -16.98
C VAL A 5 -57.49 -41.53 -15.50
N GLY A 6 -56.47 -40.81 -15.04
CA GLY A 6 -55.31 -40.11 -15.61
C GLY A 6 -54.61 -39.45 -14.41
N SER A 7 -53.30 -39.64 -14.26
CA SER A 7 -52.50 -38.93 -13.26
C SER A 7 -52.25 -37.50 -13.75
N GLU A 8 -52.71 -36.50 -13.02
CA GLU A 8 -52.34 -35.09 -13.27
C GLU A 8 -50.84 -34.90 -13.00
N LEU A 9 -50.04 -34.89 -14.07
CA LEU A 9 -48.70 -34.32 -14.10
C LEU A 9 -48.86 -32.81 -14.23
N ALA A 10 -48.37 -32.06 -13.23
CA ALA A 10 -48.21 -30.61 -13.33
C ALA A 10 -47.37 -30.25 -14.57
N PRO A 11 -47.67 -29.14 -15.27
CA PRO A 11 -46.94 -28.76 -16.48
C PRO A 11 -45.47 -28.48 -16.15
N ALA A 12 -44.57 -29.08 -16.94
CA ALA A 12 -43.14 -28.83 -16.86
C ALA A 12 -42.86 -27.35 -17.14
N LEU A 13 -42.17 -26.68 -16.21
CA LEU A 13 -41.66 -25.33 -16.43
C LEU A 13 -40.67 -25.35 -17.61
N PRO A 14 -40.72 -24.36 -18.52
CA PRO A 14 -39.79 -24.29 -19.64
C PRO A 14 -38.36 -24.12 -19.14
N SER A 15 -37.41 -24.81 -19.78
CA SER A 15 -36.01 -24.77 -19.38
C SER A 15 -35.48 -23.33 -19.43
N ALA A 16 -34.69 -22.96 -18.41
CA ALA A 16 -34.09 -21.64 -18.23
C ALA A 16 -33.09 -21.24 -19.34
N SER A 17 -32.96 -22.04 -20.39
CA SER A 17 -31.97 -21.86 -21.45
C SER A 17 -32.35 -20.79 -22.49
N ARG A 18 -33.57 -20.21 -22.46
CA ARG A 18 -34.01 -19.22 -23.45
C ARG A 18 -33.79 -17.75 -23.07
N TYR A 19 -33.29 -17.45 -21.86
CA TYR A 19 -33.04 -16.08 -21.40
C TYR A 19 -31.55 -15.74 -21.14
N LEU A 20 -30.63 -16.58 -21.59
CA LEU A 20 -29.19 -16.26 -21.57
C LEU A 20 -28.76 -15.80 -22.96
N GLY A 21 -29.29 -14.65 -23.39
CA GLY A 21 -28.65 -13.88 -24.45
C GLY A 21 -27.23 -13.51 -24.02
N ARG A 22 -26.28 -13.57 -24.96
CA ARG A 22 -24.89 -13.12 -24.75
C ARG A 22 -24.94 -11.71 -24.14
N PRO A 23 -24.30 -11.45 -22.98
CA PRO A 23 -24.41 -10.15 -22.35
C PRO A 23 -23.89 -9.07 -23.31
N PRO A 24 -24.55 -7.90 -23.37
CA PRO A 24 -24.15 -6.82 -24.27
C PRO A 24 -22.72 -6.39 -23.97
N GLU A 25 -22.01 -5.96 -25.02
CA GLU A 25 -20.56 -5.78 -25.04
C GLU A 25 -20.04 -4.81 -23.96
N TYR A 26 -20.87 -3.86 -23.51
CA TYR A 26 -20.55 -2.91 -22.44
C TYR A 26 -20.55 -3.53 -21.02
N LEU A 27 -21.10 -4.74 -20.83
CA LEU A 27 -21.02 -5.49 -19.57
C LEU A 27 -19.79 -6.41 -19.51
N ARG A 28 -18.98 -6.49 -20.58
CA ARG A 28 -17.62 -7.00 -20.47
C ARG A 28 -16.79 -5.96 -19.73
N ALA A 29 -16.54 -6.19 -18.45
CA ALA A 29 -15.40 -5.56 -17.79
C ALA A 29 -14.16 -5.82 -18.66
N PRO A 30 -13.34 -4.80 -18.98
CA PRO A 30 -12.14 -5.01 -19.77
C PRO A 30 -11.30 -6.09 -19.08
N SER A 31 -10.81 -7.06 -19.86
CA SER A 31 -9.97 -8.17 -19.38
C SER A 31 -8.57 -7.73 -18.96
N ALA A 32 -8.40 -6.45 -18.61
CA ALA A 32 -7.20 -5.93 -18.01
C ALA A 32 -7.03 -6.67 -16.67
N SER A 33 -6.07 -7.60 -16.64
CA SER A 33 -5.60 -8.19 -15.40
C SER A 33 -5.38 -7.07 -14.38
N VAL A 34 -5.81 -7.25 -13.13
CA VAL A 34 -5.62 -6.29 -12.03
C VAL A 34 -4.15 -5.83 -11.91
N SER A 35 -3.21 -6.64 -12.42
CA SER A 35 -1.78 -6.32 -12.50
C SER A 35 -1.36 -5.30 -13.56
N SER A 36 -2.24 -4.88 -14.47
CA SER A 36 -1.92 -3.98 -15.59
C SER A 36 -2.11 -2.50 -15.28
N VAL A 37 -2.88 -2.17 -14.23
CA VAL A 37 -3.06 -0.76 -13.82
C VAL A 37 -1.79 -0.27 -13.17
N ARG A 38 -1.27 0.87 -13.65
CA ARG A 38 -0.07 1.53 -13.14
C ARG A 38 -0.39 2.96 -12.71
N VAL A 39 0.35 3.45 -11.73
CA VAL A 39 0.34 4.83 -11.25
C VAL A 39 1.69 5.45 -11.57
N LEU A 40 1.67 6.66 -12.14
CA LEU A 40 2.87 7.42 -12.42
C LEU A 40 3.30 8.16 -11.15
N LEU A 41 4.47 7.81 -10.62
CA LEU A 41 5.12 8.52 -9.52
C LEU A 41 5.57 9.91 -9.99
N ASN A 42 5.74 10.82 -9.03
CA ASN A 42 6.15 12.20 -9.32
C ASN A 42 7.55 12.33 -9.94
N ASP A 43 8.34 11.27 -9.88
CA ASP A 43 9.64 11.16 -10.52
C ASP A 43 9.61 10.41 -11.86
N GLY A 44 8.42 10.13 -12.39
CA GLY A 44 8.20 9.49 -13.68
C GLY A 44 8.23 7.96 -13.66
N ALA A 45 8.50 7.33 -12.51
CA ALA A 45 8.47 5.88 -12.40
C ALA A 45 7.02 5.35 -12.47
N GLU A 46 6.81 4.24 -13.17
CA GLU A 46 5.51 3.57 -13.21
C GLU A 46 5.41 2.45 -12.17
N MET A 47 4.58 2.67 -11.16
CA MET A 47 4.34 1.71 -10.10
C MET A 47 3.07 0.91 -10.37
N PRO A 48 3.07 -0.44 -10.31
CA PRO A 48 1.84 -1.21 -10.40
C PRO A 48 0.88 -0.83 -9.26
N ALA A 49 -0.36 -0.55 -9.61
CA ALA A 49 -1.36 0.02 -8.72
C ALA A 49 -1.83 -0.96 -7.64
N VAL A 50 -1.46 -2.25 -7.72
CA VAL A 50 -1.83 -3.24 -6.72
C VAL A 50 -0.60 -3.99 -6.22
N ALA A 51 -0.32 -3.87 -4.93
CA ALA A 51 0.80 -4.51 -4.25
C ALA A 51 0.37 -5.68 -3.37
N TYR A 52 1.19 -6.72 -3.31
CA TYR A 52 1.09 -7.78 -2.31
C TYR A 52 1.89 -7.38 -1.06
N GLY A 53 1.20 -7.09 0.03
CA GLY A 53 1.80 -6.68 1.29
C GLY A 53 2.20 -7.87 2.19
N THR A 54 3.35 -7.77 2.85
CA THR A 54 3.94 -8.89 3.63
C THR A 54 3.85 -8.72 5.15
N TYR A 55 3.20 -7.67 5.64
CA TYR A 55 3.12 -7.39 7.07
C TYR A 55 2.52 -8.56 7.88
N ARG A 56 3.20 -8.95 8.96
CA ARG A 56 2.86 -10.07 9.86
C ARG A 56 2.75 -11.43 9.16
N ALA A 57 3.33 -11.59 7.97
CA ALA A 57 3.52 -12.88 7.34
C ALA A 57 5.00 -13.28 7.50
N ASN A 58 5.25 -14.57 7.74
CA ASN A 58 6.59 -15.12 7.90
C ASN A 58 6.66 -16.59 7.43
N GLY A 59 7.89 -17.10 7.34
CA GLY A 59 8.20 -18.49 7.04
C GLY A 59 7.52 -19.00 5.76
N LEU A 60 7.10 -20.27 5.80
CA LEU A 60 6.49 -20.95 4.65
C LEU A 60 5.20 -20.28 4.16
N SER A 61 4.40 -19.73 5.08
CA SER A 61 3.14 -19.05 4.72
C SER A 61 3.38 -17.80 3.89
N LEU A 62 4.40 -17.01 4.24
CA LEU A 62 4.81 -15.85 3.47
C LEU A 62 5.36 -16.26 2.11
N ARG A 63 6.29 -17.23 2.09
CA ARG A 63 6.92 -17.68 0.85
C ARG A 63 5.86 -18.18 -0.16
N ALA A 64 4.94 -19.02 0.29
CA ALA A 64 3.84 -19.53 -0.53
C ALA A 64 2.91 -18.40 -1.01
N GLY A 65 2.59 -17.44 -0.14
CA GLY A 65 1.74 -16.30 -0.48
C GLY A 65 2.35 -15.40 -1.54
N VAL A 66 3.62 -15.02 -1.40
CA VAL A 66 4.34 -14.19 -2.39
C VAL A 66 4.47 -14.92 -3.72
N LEU A 67 4.85 -16.20 -3.69
CA LEU A 67 4.96 -17.03 -4.90
C LEU A 67 3.62 -17.12 -5.64
N GLN A 68 2.53 -17.36 -4.92
CA GLN A 68 1.19 -17.43 -5.50
C GLN A 68 0.76 -16.06 -6.06
N ALA A 69 1.07 -14.96 -5.38
CA ALA A 69 0.77 -13.62 -5.87
C ALA A 69 1.46 -13.36 -7.22
N LEU A 70 2.77 -13.65 -7.31
CA LEU A 70 3.55 -13.48 -8.54
C LEU A 70 3.02 -14.35 -9.69
N ARG A 71 2.67 -15.62 -9.40
CA ARG A 71 2.03 -16.54 -10.36
C ARG A 71 0.65 -16.08 -10.82
N SER A 72 -0.07 -15.38 -9.95
CA SER A 72 -1.39 -14.81 -10.25
C SER A 72 -1.30 -13.46 -10.98
N GLY A 73 -0.10 -13.02 -11.35
CA GLY A 73 0.13 -11.81 -12.14
C GLY A 73 0.56 -10.59 -11.35
N TYR A 74 0.64 -10.63 -10.01
CA TYR A 74 1.17 -9.49 -9.25
C TYR A 74 2.59 -9.17 -9.71
N ARG A 75 2.90 -7.87 -9.77
CA ARG A 75 4.22 -7.36 -10.07
C ARG A 75 4.75 -6.40 -9.02
N HIS A 76 3.93 -5.97 -8.07
CA HIS A 76 4.34 -5.10 -6.96
C HIS A 76 4.31 -5.88 -5.65
N ILE A 77 5.43 -5.94 -4.94
CA ILE A 77 5.57 -6.53 -3.60
C ILE A 77 5.95 -5.43 -2.62
N ASP A 78 5.18 -5.30 -1.54
CA ASP A 78 5.42 -4.35 -0.45
C ASP A 78 5.89 -5.09 0.81
N THR A 79 7.04 -4.69 1.34
CA THR A 79 7.62 -5.22 2.57
C THR A 79 8.21 -4.08 3.41
N ALA A 80 8.90 -4.41 4.50
CA ALA A 80 9.68 -3.46 5.30
C ALA A 80 10.79 -4.19 6.05
N SER A 81 11.92 -3.53 6.28
CA SER A 81 13.01 -4.09 7.10
C SER A 81 12.52 -4.49 8.51
N ALA A 82 11.63 -3.70 9.09
CA ALA A 82 11.00 -3.96 10.39
C ALA A 82 10.16 -5.26 10.44
N TYR A 83 9.73 -5.79 9.30
CA TYR A 83 8.98 -7.04 9.26
C TYR A 83 9.88 -8.28 9.39
N ALA A 84 11.20 -8.09 9.29
CA ALA A 84 12.23 -9.12 9.38
C ALA A 84 11.97 -10.32 8.45
N ASN A 85 11.46 -10.05 7.25
CA ASN A 85 11.02 -11.09 6.32
C ASN A 85 11.47 -10.86 4.86
N GLU A 86 12.33 -9.88 4.60
CA GLU A 86 12.87 -9.56 3.27
C GLU A 86 13.57 -10.75 2.60
N ALA A 87 14.32 -11.56 3.37
CA ALA A 87 14.97 -12.77 2.86
C ALA A 87 13.97 -13.81 2.35
N VAL A 88 12.86 -14.01 3.07
CA VAL A 88 11.79 -14.95 2.66
C VAL A 88 11.07 -14.45 1.41
N VAL A 89 10.90 -13.12 1.29
CA VAL A 89 10.39 -12.49 0.06
C VAL A 89 11.34 -12.75 -1.11
N ALA A 90 12.65 -12.61 -0.92
CA ALA A 90 13.67 -12.86 -1.94
C ALA A 90 13.63 -14.31 -2.45
N GLU A 91 13.48 -15.28 -1.55
CA GLU A 91 13.34 -16.69 -1.91
C GLU A 91 12.11 -16.91 -2.80
N ALA A 92 10.94 -16.43 -2.39
CA ALA A 92 9.71 -16.57 -3.18
C ALA A 92 9.83 -15.90 -4.55
N ILE A 93 10.48 -14.74 -4.60
CA ILE A 93 10.75 -13.99 -5.82
C ILE A 93 11.65 -14.79 -6.76
N ARG A 94 12.75 -15.37 -6.26
CA ARG A 94 13.64 -16.22 -7.05
C ARG A 94 12.89 -17.44 -7.60
N ASP A 95 12.12 -18.11 -6.75
CA ASP A 95 11.41 -19.34 -7.10
C ASP A 95 10.22 -19.09 -8.04
N SER A 96 9.77 -17.85 -8.17
CA SER A 96 8.74 -17.45 -9.13
C SER A 96 9.23 -17.43 -10.57
N GLY A 97 10.54 -17.29 -10.81
CA GLY A 97 11.13 -17.11 -12.13
C GLY A 97 10.83 -15.76 -12.80
N VAL A 98 10.07 -14.86 -12.15
CA VAL A 98 9.73 -13.55 -12.73
C VAL A 98 11.00 -12.66 -12.80
N PRO A 99 11.37 -12.11 -13.97
CA PRO A 99 12.56 -11.27 -14.12
C PRO A 99 12.58 -10.05 -13.21
N ARG A 100 13.76 -9.59 -12.78
CA ARG A 100 13.89 -8.42 -11.89
C ARG A 100 13.28 -7.15 -12.47
N SER A 101 13.40 -6.93 -13.77
CA SER A 101 12.86 -5.76 -14.50
C SER A 101 11.34 -5.74 -14.58
N GLU A 102 10.66 -6.87 -14.39
CA GLU A 102 9.19 -6.93 -14.39
C GLU A 102 8.59 -6.68 -13.01
N ARG A 103 9.41 -6.64 -11.96
CA ARG A 103 8.96 -6.53 -10.57
C ARG A 103 9.20 -5.14 -10.04
N PHE A 104 8.26 -4.68 -9.23
CA PHE A 104 8.35 -3.47 -8.41
C PHE A 104 8.42 -3.88 -6.94
N ILE A 105 9.53 -3.60 -6.28
CA ILE A 105 9.76 -3.95 -4.86
C ILE A 105 9.79 -2.67 -4.05
N ALA A 106 8.85 -2.55 -3.12
CA ALA A 106 8.82 -1.52 -2.10
C ALA A 106 9.29 -2.07 -0.75
N THR A 107 10.22 -1.38 -0.10
CA THR A 107 10.59 -1.66 1.30
C THR A 107 10.85 -0.35 2.05
N LYS A 108 11.01 -0.43 3.38
CA LYS A 108 10.93 0.73 4.27
C LYS A 108 12.09 0.79 5.26
N LEU A 109 12.63 1.99 5.45
CA LEU A 109 13.59 2.36 6.48
C LEU A 109 12.89 2.40 7.83
N TRP A 110 13.33 1.55 8.76
CA TRP A 110 12.77 1.54 10.10
C TRP A 110 13.23 2.74 10.93
N SER A 111 12.38 3.22 11.84
CA SER A 111 12.65 4.47 12.55
C SER A 111 13.93 4.44 13.42
N SER A 112 14.39 3.26 13.84
CA SER A 112 15.66 3.15 14.59
C SER A 112 16.89 3.39 13.72
N ASP A 113 16.76 3.26 12.41
CA ASP A 113 17.83 3.42 11.42
C ASP A 113 17.89 4.84 10.81
N HIS A 114 17.14 5.81 11.36
CA HIS A 114 17.26 7.20 10.94
C HIS A 114 18.65 7.79 11.25
N GLY A 115 19.19 8.57 10.32
CA GLY A 115 20.50 9.21 10.35
C GLY A 115 21.39 8.73 9.21
N ALA A 116 22.36 9.54 8.79
CA ALA A 116 23.08 9.31 7.53
C ALA A 116 23.73 7.91 7.43
N ASN A 117 24.59 7.55 8.40
CA ASN A 117 25.30 6.28 8.40
C ASN A 117 24.34 5.07 8.60
N ALA A 118 23.37 5.22 9.49
CA ALA A 118 22.40 4.18 9.80
C ALA A 118 21.49 3.88 8.59
N THR A 119 21.05 4.92 7.88
CA THR A 119 20.25 4.80 6.66
C THR A 119 21.03 4.11 5.56
N ARG A 120 22.29 4.51 5.32
CA ARG A 120 23.13 3.86 4.31
C ARG A 120 23.30 2.37 4.62
N ALA A 121 23.61 2.03 5.88
CA ALA A 121 23.72 0.64 6.31
C ALA A 121 22.40 -0.13 6.15
N ALA A 122 21.26 0.49 6.46
CA ALA A 122 19.95 -0.11 6.33
C ALA A 122 19.58 -0.43 4.87
N VAL A 123 19.88 0.48 3.94
CA VAL A 123 19.65 0.24 2.49
C VAL A 123 20.45 -0.97 2.02
N TRP A 124 21.74 -1.06 2.36
CA TRP A 124 22.58 -2.20 2.00
C TRP A 124 22.09 -3.52 2.62
N ARG A 125 21.64 -3.49 3.88
CA ARG A 125 21.02 -4.67 4.51
C ARG A 125 19.77 -5.13 3.75
N SER A 126 18.87 -4.21 3.39
CA SER A 126 17.68 -4.54 2.61
C SER A 126 18.03 -5.08 1.22
N LEU A 127 19.00 -4.49 0.51
CA LEU A 127 19.47 -4.98 -0.80
C LEU A 127 20.02 -6.42 -0.70
N ALA A 128 20.84 -6.68 0.32
CA ALA A 128 21.39 -8.00 0.58
C ALA A 128 20.29 -9.02 0.91
N ALA A 129 19.37 -8.66 1.81
CA ALA A 129 18.25 -9.52 2.19
C ALA A 129 17.31 -9.81 1.03
N LEU A 130 17.02 -8.81 0.19
CA LEU A 130 16.19 -8.96 -1.01
C LEU A 130 16.92 -9.63 -2.19
N GLY A 131 18.24 -9.81 -2.10
CA GLY A 131 19.07 -10.38 -3.16
C GLY A 131 19.00 -9.58 -4.46
N THR A 132 19.06 -8.25 -4.38
CA THR A 132 18.93 -7.37 -5.55
C THR A 132 19.89 -6.18 -5.52
N GLY A 133 20.24 -5.66 -6.71
CA GLY A 133 21.13 -4.51 -6.85
C GLY A 133 20.44 -3.15 -6.77
N TYR A 134 19.10 -3.10 -6.81
CA TYR A 134 18.34 -1.85 -6.66
C TYR A 134 16.95 -2.10 -6.06
N ILE A 135 16.37 -1.07 -5.44
CA ILE A 135 15.00 -1.07 -4.89
C ILE A 135 14.15 -0.07 -5.70
N ASP A 136 12.92 -0.46 -6.06
CA ASP A 136 12.05 0.38 -6.91
C ASP A 136 11.46 1.57 -6.11
N LEU A 137 11.07 1.31 -4.87
CA LEU A 137 10.58 2.33 -3.94
C LEU A 137 11.11 2.10 -2.53
N TYR A 138 11.79 3.10 -1.97
CA TYR A 138 12.27 3.06 -0.58
C TYR A 138 11.61 4.16 0.23
N LEU A 139 10.93 3.78 1.31
CA LEU A 139 10.13 4.70 2.12
C LEU A 139 10.73 4.90 3.51
N ILE A 140 10.69 6.12 4.05
CA ILE A 140 10.79 6.31 5.51
C ILE A 140 9.52 5.72 6.13
N HIS A 141 9.61 4.65 6.93
CA HIS A 141 8.44 3.90 7.39
C HIS A 141 7.53 4.71 8.31
N ALA A 142 8.10 5.52 9.22
CA ALA A 142 7.32 6.39 10.08
C ALA A 142 8.19 7.50 10.67
N PRO A 143 7.62 8.69 10.94
CA PRO A 143 8.33 9.82 11.52
C PRO A 143 8.46 9.69 13.05
N ARG A 144 8.82 8.50 13.56
CA ARG A 144 8.95 8.26 15.00
C ARG A 144 10.26 8.82 15.54
N ASN A 145 10.23 9.26 16.80
CA ASN A 145 11.36 9.90 17.46
C ASN A 145 12.21 8.92 18.28
N ASN A 146 11.71 7.71 18.60
CA ASN A 146 12.43 6.66 19.32
C ASN A 146 13.17 7.14 20.59
N GLY A 147 12.48 7.93 21.42
CA GLY A 147 13.03 8.48 22.67
C GLY A 147 13.92 9.72 22.50
N ARG A 148 14.15 10.19 21.26
CA ARG A 148 14.91 11.42 20.97
C ARG A 148 14.03 12.65 21.07
N THR A 149 14.65 13.82 21.24
CA THR A 149 13.95 15.10 21.16
C THR A 149 13.36 15.32 19.75
N ALA A 150 12.37 16.20 19.63
CA ALA A 150 11.77 16.52 18.34
C ALA A 150 12.80 17.06 17.33
N ALA A 151 13.71 17.93 17.78
CA ALA A 151 14.77 18.51 16.96
C ALA A 151 15.78 17.46 16.47
N GLU A 152 16.20 16.54 17.34
CA GLU A 152 17.10 15.45 16.95
C GLU A 152 16.43 14.49 15.97
N ALA A 153 15.17 14.13 16.22
CA ALA A 153 14.43 13.24 15.33
C ALA A 153 14.22 13.87 13.95
N GLU A 154 13.95 15.16 13.89
CA GLU A 154 13.87 15.91 12.64
C GLU A 154 15.21 15.93 11.89
N ARG A 155 16.31 16.27 12.59
CA ARG A 155 17.67 16.25 12.02
C ARG A 155 17.99 14.89 11.41
N LEU A 156 17.76 13.81 12.15
CA LEU A 156 18.07 12.46 11.68
C LEU A 156 17.19 12.03 10.50
N ARG A 157 15.91 12.44 10.46
CA ARG A 157 15.05 12.22 9.28
C ARG A 157 15.55 12.98 8.06
N ARG A 158 16.00 14.22 8.23
CA ARG A 158 16.61 15.02 7.17
C ARG A 158 17.87 14.34 6.62
N GLU A 159 18.80 13.95 7.50
CA GLU A 159 20.01 13.20 7.11
C GLU A 159 19.66 11.90 6.35
N SER A 160 18.60 11.19 6.79
CA SER A 160 18.13 9.99 6.10
C SER A 160 17.62 10.30 4.69
N TRP A 161 16.85 11.39 4.55
CA TRP A 161 16.31 11.84 3.27
C TRP A 161 17.41 12.27 2.29
N GLU A 162 18.44 12.95 2.78
CA GLU A 162 19.62 13.34 1.99
C GLU A 162 20.36 12.09 1.47
N VAL A 163 20.60 11.09 2.31
CA VAL A 163 21.22 9.82 1.89
C VAL A 163 20.35 9.07 0.89
N MET A 164 19.03 8.99 1.12
CA MET A 164 18.10 8.37 0.18
C MET A 164 18.10 9.08 -1.18
N SER A 165 18.19 10.41 -1.19
CA SER A 165 18.27 11.22 -2.40
C SER A 165 19.58 10.99 -3.17
N GLU A 166 20.71 10.88 -2.47
CA GLU A 166 22.01 10.52 -3.05
C GLU A 166 21.96 9.13 -3.70
N LEU A 167 21.47 8.12 -2.97
CA LEU A 167 21.35 6.74 -3.46
C LEU A 167 20.35 6.62 -4.62
N ARG A 168 19.36 7.52 -4.67
CA ARG A 168 18.49 7.67 -5.85
C ARG A 168 19.25 8.18 -7.06
N GLY A 169 20.08 9.22 -6.89
CA GLY A 169 20.95 9.73 -7.96
C GLY A 169 21.91 8.68 -8.52
N GLN A 170 22.32 7.71 -7.68
CA GLN A 170 23.17 6.57 -8.06
C GLN A 170 22.40 5.39 -8.68
N GLY A 171 21.06 5.43 -8.71
CA GLY A 171 20.21 4.36 -9.24
C GLY A 171 20.08 3.13 -8.32
N VAL A 172 20.63 3.18 -7.11
CA VAL A 172 20.47 2.15 -6.07
C VAL A 172 19.02 2.12 -5.58
N LEU A 173 18.42 3.31 -5.43
CA LEU A 173 16.99 3.49 -5.21
C LEU A 173 16.40 4.10 -6.49
N ARG A 174 15.30 3.58 -7.03
CA ARG A 174 14.68 4.19 -8.21
C ARG A 174 13.81 5.37 -7.82
N SER A 175 12.97 5.16 -6.81
CA SER A 175 12.06 6.15 -6.25
C SER A 175 12.19 6.16 -4.73
N ILE A 176 11.92 7.31 -4.11
CA ILE A 176 11.96 7.48 -2.66
C ILE A 176 10.69 8.13 -2.15
N GLY A 177 10.34 7.86 -0.91
CA GLY A 177 9.11 8.40 -0.33
C GLY A 177 9.00 8.27 1.17
N VAL A 178 7.80 8.49 1.68
CA VAL A 178 7.50 8.42 3.11
C VAL A 178 6.19 7.70 3.38
N SER A 179 6.10 7.07 4.55
CA SER A 179 4.92 6.38 5.05
C SER A 179 4.56 6.91 6.43
N ASN A 180 3.26 7.01 6.73
CA ASN A 180 2.76 7.48 8.02
C ASN A 180 3.17 8.92 8.39
N PHE A 181 3.35 9.80 7.40
CA PHE A 181 3.66 11.21 7.61
C PHE A 181 2.37 12.04 7.74
N ALA A 182 2.33 12.96 8.70
CA ALA A 182 1.29 13.97 8.84
C ALA A 182 1.66 15.20 8.01
N PRO A 183 0.71 16.12 7.70
CA PRO A 183 1.00 17.33 6.90
C PRO A 183 2.19 18.15 7.39
N ARG A 184 2.35 18.29 8.72
CA ARG A 184 3.53 18.95 9.32
C ARG A 184 4.87 18.31 8.94
N HIS A 185 4.91 16.97 8.84
CA HIS A 185 6.13 16.25 8.46
C HIS A 185 6.39 16.37 6.96
N LEU A 186 5.34 16.44 6.12
CA LEU A 186 5.48 16.72 4.70
C LEU A 186 6.01 18.15 4.47
N ALA A 187 5.54 19.13 5.23
CA ALA A 187 6.05 20.50 5.19
C ALA A 187 7.55 20.57 5.57
N GLN A 188 7.97 19.83 6.61
CA GLN A 188 9.39 19.68 6.94
C GLN A 188 10.18 19.11 5.76
N LEU A 189 9.72 18.01 5.16
CA LEU A 189 10.40 17.36 4.05
C LEU A 189 10.56 18.29 2.83
N LYS A 190 9.53 19.08 2.51
CA LYS A 190 9.64 20.11 1.45
C LYS A 190 10.66 21.19 1.78
N SER A 191 10.73 21.62 3.04
CA SER A 191 11.67 22.67 3.46
C SER A 191 13.13 22.25 3.34
N TRP A 192 13.41 20.94 3.33
CA TRP A 192 14.76 20.42 3.11
C TRP A 192 15.18 20.45 1.63
N GLY A 193 14.23 20.68 0.72
CA GLY A 193 14.46 20.68 -0.73
C GLY A 193 14.50 19.28 -1.35
N GLY A 194 14.51 19.24 -2.69
CA GLY A 194 14.61 18.00 -3.47
C GLY A 194 13.28 17.52 -4.08
N THR A 195 13.29 16.30 -4.62
CA THR A 195 12.14 15.67 -5.28
C THR A 195 11.00 15.46 -4.29
N LEU A 196 9.77 15.72 -4.71
CA LEU A 196 8.58 15.38 -3.93
C LEU A 196 8.56 13.87 -3.63
N PRO A 197 8.09 13.42 -2.46
CA PRO A 197 8.06 12.00 -2.13
C PRO A 197 6.88 11.28 -2.79
N ALA A 198 6.98 9.97 -3.01
CA ALA A 198 5.80 9.12 -3.01
C ALA A 198 5.29 8.96 -1.56
N VAL A 199 3.97 8.94 -1.32
CA VAL A 199 3.40 8.84 0.03
C VAL A 199 2.54 7.59 0.17
N GLU A 200 2.84 6.74 1.14
CA GLU A 200 1.95 5.64 1.53
C GLU A 200 0.75 6.18 2.35
N PHE A 201 -0.45 5.84 1.91
CA PHE A 201 -1.75 6.21 2.46
C PHE A 201 -2.48 4.97 3.00
N HIS A 202 -3.48 5.15 3.86
CA HIS A 202 -4.31 4.03 4.34
C HIS A 202 -5.81 4.40 4.22
N PRO A 203 -6.61 3.75 3.35
CA PRO A 203 -8.02 4.09 3.11
C PRO A 203 -8.93 3.97 4.34
N HIS A 204 -8.53 3.17 5.33
CA HIS A 204 -9.30 2.97 6.56
C HIS A 204 -9.03 4.05 7.62
N LEU A 205 -8.07 4.95 7.36
CA LEU A 205 -7.80 6.15 8.14
C LEU A 205 -7.79 7.33 7.18
N LEU A 206 -8.98 7.70 6.70
CA LEU A 206 -9.15 8.78 5.73
C LEU A 206 -8.72 10.12 6.36
N GLN A 207 -7.45 10.48 6.18
CA GLN A 207 -6.93 11.77 6.60
C GLN A 207 -7.17 12.78 5.47
N LEU A 208 -8.36 13.39 5.43
CA LEU A 208 -8.74 14.33 4.38
C LEU A 208 -7.71 15.46 4.20
N GLY A 209 -7.19 16.02 5.29
CA GLY A 209 -6.13 17.04 5.22
C GLY A 209 -4.79 16.52 4.67
N LEU A 210 -4.48 15.23 4.81
CA LEU A 210 -3.32 14.61 4.16
C LEU A 210 -3.56 14.41 2.66
N LEU A 211 -4.77 13.98 2.29
CA LEU A 211 -5.18 13.84 0.89
C LEU A 211 -5.11 15.19 0.16
N GLU A 212 -5.69 16.25 0.75
CA GLU A 212 -5.67 17.61 0.20
C GLU A 212 -4.24 18.14 0.07
N ALA A 213 -3.40 17.97 1.09
CA ALA A 213 -1.99 18.36 1.03
C ALA A 213 -1.28 17.62 -0.11
N CYS A 214 -1.39 16.29 -0.18
CA CYS A 214 -0.75 15.51 -1.22
C CYS A 214 -1.25 15.89 -2.63
N GLN A 215 -2.54 16.17 -2.79
CA GLN A 215 -3.11 16.61 -4.07
C GLN A 215 -2.60 17.98 -4.51
N ALA A 216 -2.59 18.96 -3.59
CA ALA A 216 -2.09 20.31 -3.85
C ALA A 216 -0.62 20.30 -4.31
N ASP A 217 0.16 19.35 -3.80
CA ASP A 217 1.59 19.26 -4.06
C ASP A 217 1.97 18.26 -5.15
N GLY A 218 1.02 17.55 -5.75
CA GLY A 218 1.31 16.52 -6.75
C GLY A 218 2.04 15.28 -6.21
N ILE A 219 1.87 14.99 -4.92
CA ILE A 219 2.38 13.81 -4.25
C ILE A 219 1.45 12.62 -4.55
N GLN A 220 2.01 11.50 -5.03
CA GLN A 220 1.25 10.28 -5.29
C GLN A 220 0.97 9.48 -4.03
N LEU A 221 -0.21 8.88 -3.95
CA LEU A 221 -0.66 8.07 -2.81
C LEU A 221 -0.63 6.56 -3.12
N ASP A 222 -0.04 5.78 -2.22
CA ASP A 222 -0.07 4.31 -2.24
C ASP A 222 -0.82 3.74 -1.03
N GLY A 223 -1.99 3.16 -1.23
CA GLY A 223 -3.00 2.85 -0.22
C GLY A 223 -2.93 1.46 0.43
N CYS A 224 -2.56 1.32 1.70
CA CYS A 224 -2.58 0.04 2.42
C CYS A 224 -3.96 -0.36 3.01
N ARG A 225 -4.59 -1.42 2.49
CA ARG A 225 -5.90 -1.94 2.96
C ARG A 225 -5.80 -2.87 4.18
N GLY A 226 -5.88 -2.30 5.38
CA GLY A 226 -6.12 -3.02 6.63
C GLY A 226 -7.50 -3.70 6.73
N ARG A 227 -7.56 -5.03 6.85
CA ARG A 227 -8.81 -5.73 7.27
C ARG A 227 -9.20 -5.31 8.70
N ALA A 228 -10.32 -4.62 8.85
CA ALA A 228 -10.89 -4.27 10.16
C ALA A 228 -11.34 -5.54 10.92
N ARG A 229 -10.93 -5.69 12.19
CA ARG A 229 -11.61 -6.64 13.10
C ARG A 229 -12.99 -6.10 13.39
N ARG A 230 -14.05 -6.87 13.10
CA ARG A 230 -15.41 -6.58 13.58
C ARG A 230 -15.40 -6.59 15.11
N ARG A 231 -15.24 -5.42 15.74
CA ARG A 231 -15.76 -5.21 17.10
C ARG A 231 -17.27 -4.99 16.97
N GLY A 232 -18.01 -5.68 17.82
CA GLY A 232 -19.44 -5.97 17.65
C GLY A 232 -20.37 -4.75 17.55
N ARG A 233 -21.53 -5.05 16.94
CA ARG A 233 -22.78 -4.27 16.82
C ARG A 233 -22.68 -2.84 16.30
N LEU A 234 -22.76 -2.71 14.98
CA LEU A 234 -23.36 -1.53 14.34
C LEU A 234 -24.66 -1.95 13.65
N GLY A 235 -25.77 -1.42 14.18
CA GLY A 235 -27.07 -1.44 13.54
C GLY A 235 -26.99 -0.81 12.16
N ARG A 236 -27.82 -1.32 11.25
CA ARG A 236 -27.95 -0.86 9.88
C ARG A 236 -28.22 0.65 9.85
N ARG A 237 -27.31 1.45 9.31
CA ARG A 237 -27.67 2.70 8.64
C ARG A 237 -27.12 2.66 7.22
N ARG A 238 -28.05 2.61 6.28
CA ARG A 238 -27.85 2.95 4.87
C ARG A 238 -27.63 4.45 4.83
N GLU A 239 -26.59 4.90 4.16
CA GLU A 239 -26.61 6.16 3.42
C GLU A 239 -25.45 6.15 2.42
N ALA A 240 -25.82 5.79 1.19
CA ALA A 240 -25.10 6.19 0.00
C ALA A 240 -25.70 7.53 -0.43
N ARG A 241 -24.86 8.56 -0.58
CA ARG A 241 -25.14 9.66 -1.50
C ARG A 241 -23.88 9.98 -2.28
N ALA A 242 -24.03 9.90 -3.59
CA ALA A 242 -23.08 10.33 -4.59
C ALA A 242 -23.01 11.87 -4.59
N HIS A 243 -21.80 12.40 -4.79
CA HIS A 243 -21.63 13.70 -5.40
C HIS A 243 -20.94 13.50 -6.75
N ALA A 244 -21.73 13.70 -7.80
CA ALA A 244 -21.26 13.98 -9.15
C ALA A 244 -21.15 15.51 -9.29
N GLY A 245 -20.05 15.97 -9.87
CA GLY A 245 -19.89 17.32 -10.39
C GLY A 245 -18.69 18.08 -9.82
N ALA A 246 -17.56 18.05 -10.56
CA ALA A 246 -16.71 19.23 -10.85
C ALA A 246 -15.47 18.82 -11.67
N GLY A 247 -15.37 19.36 -12.89
CA GLY A 247 -14.12 19.78 -13.54
C GLY A 247 -13.23 18.72 -14.18
N ASP A 248 -12.90 18.93 -15.45
CA ASP A 248 -11.82 18.26 -16.18
C ASP A 248 -10.47 18.42 -15.46
N ALA A 249 -10.17 17.47 -14.58
CA ALA A 249 -8.82 17.15 -14.16
C ALA A 249 -8.67 15.64 -14.32
N ALA A 250 -7.67 15.20 -15.09
CA ALA A 250 -7.39 13.78 -15.28
C ALA A 250 -7.34 13.09 -13.90
N PRO A 251 -8.06 11.97 -13.68
CA PRO A 251 -8.09 11.32 -12.38
C PRO A 251 -6.68 10.81 -12.05
N ARG A 252 -6.01 11.45 -11.08
CA ARG A 252 -4.74 10.97 -10.52
C ARG A 252 -5.04 9.71 -9.70
N ALA A 253 -4.71 8.56 -10.27
CA ALA A 253 -5.01 7.25 -9.69
C ALA A 253 -4.15 6.96 -8.43
N ALA A 254 -4.76 6.39 -7.39
CA ALA A 254 -4.05 5.89 -6.22
C ALA A 254 -3.72 4.40 -6.38
N ALA A 255 -2.54 3.99 -5.94
CA ALA A 255 -2.16 2.57 -5.83
C ALA A 255 -2.68 1.99 -4.51
N TRP A 256 -2.69 0.66 -4.37
CA TRP A 256 -3.18 -0.04 -3.17
C TRP A 256 -2.37 -1.28 -2.83
N SER A 257 -1.93 -1.42 -1.59
CA SER A 257 -1.37 -2.66 -1.03
C SER A 257 -2.38 -3.42 -0.19
N SER A 258 -2.39 -4.75 -0.24
CA SER A 258 -3.19 -5.57 0.68
C SER A 258 -2.39 -5.88 1.95
N CYS A 259 -2.35 -4.97 2.94
CA CYS A 259 -1.65 -5.19 4.21
C CYS A 259 -2.62 -5.20 5.40
N ARG A 260 -2.43 -6.09 6.38
CA ARG A 260 -3.23 -6.03 7.63
C ARG A 260 -2.91 -4.72 8.36
N ARG A 261 -3.90 -4.07 8.99
CA ARG A 261 -3.74 -2.75 9.65
C ARG A 261 -2.52 -2.77 10.57
N GLU A 262 -1.56 -1.88 10.34
CA GLU A 262 -0.51 -1.55 11.31
C GLU A 262 -1.19 -0.77 12.45
N GLU A 263 -1.08 -1.25 13.69
CA GLU A 263 -1.67 -0.55 14.84
C GLU A 263 -0.75 0.60 15.28
N HIS A 264 -1.32 1.80 15.32
CA HIS A 264 -0.66 3.01 15.82
C HIS A 264 -1.10 3.26 17.26
N HIS A 265 -0.15 3.31 18.17
CA HIS A 265 -0.31 4.06 19.41
C HIS A 265 0.18 5.48 19.13
N ASP A 266 -0.76 6.39 18.88
CA ASP A 266 -0.48 7.81 19.04
C ASP A 266 -0.27 8.08 20.52
N VAL A 267 0.96 8.43 20.91
CA VAL A 267 1.18 9.16 22.15
C VAL A 267 0.72 10.59 21.88
N GLN A 268 -0.59 10.82 21.99
CA GLN A 268 -1.09 12.17 22.24
C GLN A 268 -0.57 12.57 23.61
N GLY A 269 0.14 13.70 23.68
CA GLY A 269 0.71 14.26 24.89
C GLY A 269 -0.33 14.32 26.00
N GLY A 270 -0.07 13.57 27.07
CA GLY A 270 -0.81 13.68 28.32
C GLY A 270 -0.55 15.05 28.92
N LEU A 271 -1.61 15.86 28.96
CA LEU A 271 -1.72 17.06 29.78
C LEU A 271 -1.16 16.79 31.19
N GLN A 272 -0.31 17.71 31.66
CA GLN A 272 0.11 17.83 33.05
C GLN A 272 -1.12 17.69 33.95
N ARG A 273 -1.09 16.69 34.85
CA ARG A 273 -1.92 16.71 36.04
C ARG A 273 -1.16 17.45 37.12
N ASP A 274 -1.71 18.61 37.44
CA ASP A 274 -1.39 19.49 38.55
C ASP A 274 -1.28 18.70 39.88
N PRO A 275 -0.15 18.75 40.60
CA PRO A 275 -0.03 18.11 41.90
C PRO A 275 -0.49 19.13 42.95
N LEU A 276 -1.73 19.03 43.41
CA LEU A 276 -2.21 19.47 44.74
C LEU A 276 -3.75 19.40 44.75
N ARG A 277 -4.30 18.37 45.40
CA ARG A 277 -5.58 18.42 46.13
C ARG A 277 -5.73 17.15 46.98
N LEU A 278 -5.49 17.36 48.28
CA LEU A 278 -5.86 16.60 49.48
C LEU A 278 -5.39 15.13 49.57
#